data_AF-A0A3S0H7H1-F1
#
_entry.id   AF-A0A3S0H7H1-F1
#
_cell.length_a   1.000
_cell.length_b   1.000
_cell.length_c   1.000
_cell.angle_alpha   90.00
_cell.angle_beta   90.00
_cell.angle_gamma   90.00
#
_symmetry.space_group_name_H-M   'P 1'
#
loop_
_entity.id
_entity.type
_entity.pdbx_description
1 polymer ?
#
loop_
_entity_poly.entity_id
_entity_poly.type
_entity_poly.pdbx_seq_one_letter_code
_entity_poly.pdbx_strand_id
1 'polypeptide(L)'
;MHLHRTSHRRALSPVLRALAALPFVLAASFAIAQQDPSGFPLDSVGYLNEELPRMEAAIAAKDRSFFHGAMVRTVQFSERWGFKSKANPELAAYPMCTAAVMDYAVVGMCRLAPSDECEPGLASRFDANVQRCRELAAKK
;
A
#
# COMPACT_ATOMS: atom_id res chain seq x y z
N MET A 1 -27.87 -55.43 67.24
CA MET A 1 -26.67 -56.18 66.81
C MET A 1 -26.01 -55.45 65.65
N HIS A 2 -24.67 -55.36 65.69
CA HIS A 2 -23.68 -55.28 64.59
C HIS A 2 -24.19 -55.54 63.16
N LEU A 3 -23.63 -55.05 62.04
CA LEU A 3 -22.50 -54.18 61.67
C LEU A 3 -22.56 -54.03 60.11
N HIS A 4 -21.76 -53.10 59.59
CA HIS A 4 -21.17 -53.01 58.24
C HIS A 4 -21.94 -52.27 57.12
N ARG A 5 -21.41 -51.12 56.64
CA ARG A 5 -20.35 -50.93 55.60
C ARG A 5 -20.85 -51.42 54.22
N THR A 6 -20.77 -50.71 53.10
CA THR A 6 -19.80 -49.71 52.61
C THR A 6 -20.41 -48.85 51.50
N SER A 7 -19.98 -47.59 51.50
CA SER A 7 -20.02 -46.62 50.41
C SER A 7 -19.25 -47.11 49.17
N HIS A 8 -19.83 -46.98 47.97
CA HIS A 8 -19.07 -46.84 46.73
C HIS A 8 -19.52 -45.57 46.01
N ARG A 9 -18.84 -44.47 46.34
CA ARG A 9 -18.85 -43.25 45.52
C ARG A 9 -18.24 -43.58 44.17
N ARG A 10 -19.01 -43.47 43.10
CA ARG A 10 -18.48 -43.36 41.73
C ARG A 10 -17.61 -42.12 41.67
N ALA A 11 -16.29 -42.32 41.66
CA ALA A 11 -15.34 -41.31 41.28
C ALA A 11 -15.53 -41.02 39.78
N LEU A 12 -16.27 -39.97 39.46
CA LEU A 12 -16.19 -39.33 38.15
C LEU A 12 -14.99 -38.39 38.19
N SER A 13 -13.97 -38.76 37.44
CA SER A 13 -12.66 -38.10 37.34
C SER A 13 -12.76 -36.59 37.11
N PRO A 14 -11.95 -35.76 37.80
CA PRO A 14 -11.97 -34.30 37.65
C PRO A 14 -11.21 -33.81 36.40
N VAL A 15 -10.73 -34.72 35.55
CA VAL A 15 -9.79 -34.42 34.46
C VAL A 15 -10.45 -33.79 33.23
N LEU A 16 -11.78 -33.78 33.15
CA LEU A 16 -12.54 -33.30 31.98
C LEU A 16 -13.12 -31.88 32.12
N ARG A 17 -12.55 -31.04 32.99
CA ARG A 17 -13.03 -29.66 33.23
C ARG A 17 -12.00 -28.55 33.03
N ALA A 18 -10.89 -28.83 32.33
CA ALA A 18 -9.80 -27.86 32.14
C ALA A 18 -9.40 -27.64 30.67
N LEU A 19 -10.31 -27.85 29.70
CA LEU A 19 -10.03 -27.67 28.27
C LEU A 19 -11.12 -26.90 27.51
N ALA A 20 -11.80 -25.97 28.19
CA ALA A 20 -12.81 -25.10 27.56
C ALA A 20 -12.52 -23.61 27.77
N ALA A 21 -11.25 -23.23 27.85
CA ALA A 21 -10.83 -21.84 27.79
C ALA A 21 -9.70 -21.73 26.76
N LEU A 22 -9.81 -20.74 25.88
CA LEU A 22 -8.93 -20.39 24.77
C LEU A 22 -9.15 -21.21 23.48
N PRO A 23 -9.86 -20.59 22.53
CA PRO A 23 -9.10 -19.95 21.47
C PRO A 23 -9.49 -18.47 21.33
N PHE A 24 -8.85 -17.62 22.14
CA PHE A 24 -8.69 -16.20 21.82
C PHE A 24 -7.27 -16.05 21.27
N VAL A 25 -7.04 -16.54 20.06
CA VAL A 25 -5.74 -16.46 19.40
C VAL A 25 -5.91 -15.70 18.09
N LEU A 26 -5.53 -14.43 18.18
CA LEU A 26 -5.10 -13.57 17.09
C LEU A 26 -6.07 -13.41 15.91
N ALA A 27 -7.14 -12.66 16.14
CA ALA A 27 -7.46 -11.64 15.14
C ALA A 27 -6.28 -10.65 15.15
N ALA A 28 -5.27 -10.91 14.32
CA ALA A 28 -4.26 -9.91 14.02
C ALA A 28 -5.02 -8.71 13.46
N SER A 29 -5.16 -7.66 14.28
CA SER A 29 -5.58 -6.37 13.81
C SER A 29 -4.62 -5.96 12.72
N PHE A 30 -5.00 -6.15 11.45
CA PHE A 30 -4.50 -5.32 10.37
C PHE A 30 -5.11 -3.92 10.57
N ALA A 31 -4.81 -3.31 11.72
CA ALA A 31 -4.87 -1.88 11.85
C ALA A 31 -3.74 -1.39 10.94
N ILE A 32 -4.09 -1.17 9.68
CA ILE A 32 -3.39 -0.20 8.84
C ILE A 32 -3.35 1.05 9.70
N ALA A 33 -2.22 1.31 10.34
CA ALA A 33 -2.00 2.56 11.05
C ALA A 33 -2.33 3.63 10.01
N GLN A 34 -3.38 4.40 10.27
CA GLN A 34 -3.86 5.41 9.34
C GLN A 34 -2.67 6.37 9.15
N GLN A 35 -2.00 6.25 8.00
CA GLN A 35 -0.77 7.00 7.73
C GLN A 35 -1.16 8.48 7.76
N ASP A 36 -0.45 9.30 8.53
CA ASP A 36 -0.68 10.74 8.54
C ASP A 36 -0.64 11.24 7.08
N PRO A 37 -1.75 11.79 6.55
CA PRO A 37 -1.81 12.30 5.18
C PRO A 37 -0.69 13.29 4.88
N SER A 38 -0.23 13.99 5.92
CA SER A 38 0.84 14.96 5.83
C SER A 38 2.21 14.37 5.46
N GLY A 39 2.40 13.05 5.62
CA GLY A 39 3.57 12.30 5.15
C GLY A 39 3.51 11.90 3.66
N PHE A 40 2.36 12.06 3.00
CA PHE A 40 2.18 11.63 1.60
C PHE A 40 3.15 12.29 0.61
N PRO A 41 3.45 13.60 0.68
CA PRO A 41 4.42 14.21 -0.23
C PRO A 41 5.81 13.58 -0.12
N LEU A 42 6.27 13.28 1.10
CA LEU A 42 7.58 12.69 1.34
C LEU A 42 7.67 11.27 0.75
N ASP A 43 6.66 10.43 1.01
CA ASP A 43 6.62 9.07 0.47
C ASP A 43 6.49 9.06 -1.06
N SER A 44 5.68 9.97 -1.63
CA SER A 44 5.53 10.13 -3.08
C SER A 44 6.85 10.50 -3.76
N VAL A 45 7.62 11.42 -3.16
CA VAL A 45 8.94 11.80 -3.67
C VAL A 45 9.94 10.65 -3.53
N GLY A 46 9.91 9.90 -2.43
CA GLY A 46 10.71 8.69 -2.26
C GLY A 46 10.46 7.69 -3.38
N TYR A 47 9.19 7.35 -3.61
CA TYR A 47 8.76 6.48 -4.71
C TYR A 47 9.25 6.98 -6.09
N LEU A 48 9.02 8.26 -6.40
CA LEU A 48 9.42 8.84 -7.68
C LEU A 48 10.94 8.91 -7.86
N ASN A 49 11.71 9.12 -6.79
CA ASN A 49 13.17 9.13 -6.86
C ASN A 49 13.76 7.74 -7.17
N GLU A 50 13.08 6.67 -6.76
CA GLU A 50 13.45 5.30 -7.13
C GLU A 50 13.02 4.97 -8.57
N GLU A 51 11.80 5.35 -8.95
CA GLU A 51 11.19 4.92 -10.21
C GLU A 51 11.63 5.73 -11.44
N LEU A 52 11.91 7.03 -11.29
CA LEU A 52 12.27 7.90 -12.42
C LEU A 52 13.58 7.47 -13.10
N PRO A 53 14.69 7.23 -12.39
CA PRO A 53 15.93 6.76 -13.02
C PRO A 53 15.75 5.41 -13.74
N ARG A 54 14.93 4.52 -13.16
CA ARG A 54 14.64 3.21 -13.75
C ARG A 54 13.82 3.31 -15.04
N MET A 55 12.86 4.24 -15.07
CA MET A 55 12.11 4.55 -16.27
C MET A 55 12.99 5.16 -17.35
N GLU A 56 13.84 6.14 -17.03
CA GLU A 56 14.75 6.73 -18.02
C GLU A 56 15.72 5.67 -18.59
N ALA A 57 16.21 4.74 -17.76
CA ALA A 57 17.00 3.60 -18.22
C ALA A 57 16.20 2.66 -19.15
N ALA A 58 14.93 2.37 -18.83
CA ALA A 58 14.07 1.56 -19.66
C ALA A 58 13.76 2.24 -21.01
N ILE A 59 13.53 3.55 -21.02
CA ILE A 59 13.35 4.35 -22.24
C ILE A 59 14.61 4.25 -23.11
N ALA A 60 15.79 4.47 -22.53
CA ALA A 60 17.06 4.37 -23.23
C ALA A 60 17.31 2.96 -23.81
N ALA A 61 16.93 1.92 -23.07
CA ALA A 61 17.02 0.52 -23.49
C ALA A 61 15.90 0.08 -24.45
N LYS A 62 14.92 0.94 -24.72
CA LYS A 62 13.67 0.63 -25.45
C LYS A 62 12.88 -0.54 -24.84
N ASP A 63 12.98 -0.73 -23.53
CA ASP A 63 12.32 -1.81 -22.81
C ASP A 63 10.87 -1.47 -22.49
N ARG A 64 9.96 -1.89 -23.38
CA ARG A 64 8.50 -1.76 -23.17
C ARG A 64 8.00 -2.62 -22.01
N SER A 65 8.66 -3.73 -21.70
CA SER A 65 8.19 -4.70 -20.70
C SER A 65 8.31 -4.15 -19.28
N PHE A 66 9.27 -3.26 -19.04
CA PHE A 66 9.45 -2.53 -17.78
C PHE A 66 8.15 -1.89 -17.27
N PHE A 67 7.35 -1.32 -18.18
CA PHE A 67 6.18 -0.52 -17.82
C PHE A 67 5.03 -1.33 -17.23
N HIS A 68 4.94 -2.63 -17.53
CA HIS A 68 4.00 -3.51 -16.85
C HIS A 68 4.33 -3.60 -15.35
N GLY A 69 5.60 -3.83 -15.01
CA GLY A 69 6.07 -3.87 -13.63
C GLY A 69 5.96 -2.50 -12.94
N ALA A 70 6.22 -1.41 -13.67
CA ALA A 70 6.05 -0.05 -13.18
C ALA A 70 4.60 0.24 -12.78
N MET A 71 3.62 -0.15 -13.61
CA MET A 71 2.21 -0.02 -13.28
C MET A 71 1.84 -0.81 -12.01
N VAL A 72 2.33 -2.04 -11.85
CA VAL A 72 2.08 -2.83 -10.63
C VAL A 72 2.60 -2.11 -9.38
N ARG A 73 3.81 -1.54 -9.43
CA ARG A 73 4.37 -0.77 -8.31
C ARG A 73 3.59 0.51 -8.03
N THR A 74 3.15 1.25 -9.06
CA THR A 74 2.26 2.41 -8.90
C THR A 74 0.97 2.00 -8.20
N VAL A 75 0.35 0.90 -8.62
CA VAL A 75 -0.89 0.40 -8.01
C VAL A 75 -0.68 0.06 -6.54
N GLN A 76 0.39 -0.67 -6.20
CA GLN A 76 0.71 -0.99 -4.82
C GLN A 76 0.96 0.26 -3.97
N PHE A 77 1.65 1.27 -4.52
CA PHE A 77 1.83 2.55 -3.86
C PHE A 77 0.48 3.23 -3.60
N SER A 78 -0.38 3.31 -4.62
CA SER A 78 -1.69 3.97 -4.52
C SER A 78 -2.69 3.24 -3.62
N GLU A 79 -2.57 1.91 -3.48
CA GLU A 79 -3.37 1.11 -2.57
C GLU A 79 -3.03 1.39 -1.11
N ARG A 80 -1.74 1.51 -0.76
CA ARG A 80 -1.32 1.85 0.61
C ARG A 80 -1.90 3.20 1.07
N TRP A 81 -1.91 4.18 0.18
CA TRP A 81 -2.45 5.51 0.45
C TRP A 81 -3.96 5.65 0.20
N GLY A 82 -4.61 4.61 -0.33
CA GLY A 82 -6.06 4.55 -0.53
C GLY A 82 -6.63 5.45 -1.62
N PHE A 83 -5.81 6.07 -2.48
CA PHE A 83 -6.30 6.99 -3.51
C PHE A 83 -6.64 6.33 -4.84
N LYS A 84 -6.23 5.07 -5.08
CA LYS A 84 -6.72 4.29 -6.23
C LYS A 84 -8.05 3.59 -5.95
N SER A 85 -8.22 3.00 -4.76
CA SER A 85 -9.35 2.11 -4.45
C SER A 85 -10.52 2.79 -3.73
N LYS A 86 -10.25 3.84 -2.94
CA LYS A 86 -11.26 4.48 -2.09
C LYS A 86 -11.41 5.99 -2.32
N ALA A 87 -10.65 6.55 -3.26
CA ALA A 87 -10.54 7.99 -3.48
C ALA A 87 -10.32 8.75 -2.17
N ASN A 88 -9.23 8.43 -1.45
CA ASN A 88 -8.89 9.02 -0.15
C ASN A 88 -8.97 10.57 -0.19
N PRO A 89 -9.98 11.19 0.46
CA PRO A 89 -10.18 12.63 0.41
C PRO A 89 -9.07 13.40 1.15
N GLU A 90 -8.35 12.76 2.06
CA GLU A 90 -7.25 13.40 2.80
C GLU A 90 -6.07 13.74 1.88
N LEU A 91 -5.95 13.07 0.74
CA LEU A 91 -4.91 13.37 -0.26
C LEU A 91 -5.31 14.47 -1.25
N ALA A 92 -6.55 14.98 -1.17
CA ALA A 92 -7.01 16.09 -2.02
C ALA A 92 -6.19 17.37 -1.83
N ALA A 93 -5.52 17.52 -0.68
CA ALA A 93 -4.57 18.61 -0.41
C ALA A 93 -3.25 18.48 -1.20
N TYR A 94 -2.98 17.31 -1.79
CA TYR A 94 -1.72 16.98 -2.47
C TYR A 94 -1.95 16.51 -3.93
N PRO A 95 -2.75 17.23 -4.73
CA PRO A 95 -3.17 16.76 -6.06
C PRO A 95 -1.97 16.61 -7.02
N MET A 96 -0.93 17.41 -6.82
CA MET A 96 0.30 17.36 -7.59
C MET A 96 1.06 16.05 -7.36
N CYS A 97 1.10 15.57 -6.11
CA CYS A 97 1.78 14.32 -5.75
C CYS A 97 1.00 13.11 -6.26
N THR A 98 -0.33 13.09 -6.10
CA THR A 98 -1.17 12.02 -6.66
C THR A 98 -1.04 11.97 -8.18
N ALA A 99 -1.09 13.12 -8.86
CA ALA A 99 -0.96 13.17 -10.32
C ALA A 99 0.41 12.68 -10.79
N ALA A 100 1.50 13.13 -10.16
CA ALA A 100 2.86 12.68 -10.51
C ALA A 100 3.00 11.15 -10.37
N VAL A 101 2.51 10.56 -9.28
CA VAL A 101 2.58 9.11 -9.08
C VAL A 101 1.76 8.33 -10.13
N MET A 102 0.57 8.81 -10.45
CA MET A 102 -0.32 8.13 -11.41
C MET A 102 0.16 8.26 -12.86
N ASP A 103 0.64 9.44 -13.24
CA ASP A 103 1.03 9.73 -14.61
C ASP A 103 2.41 9.15 -14.96
N TYR A 104 3.27 8.87 -13.97
CA TYR A 104 4.65 8.42 -14.16
C TYR A 104 4.82 7.33 -15.23
N ALA A 105 4.10 6.21 -15.11
CA ALA A 105 4.27 5.08 -16.03
C ALA A 105 3.74 5.41 -17.44
N VAL A 106 2.67 6.20 -17.52
CA VAL A 106 2.06 6.64 -18.78
C VAL A 106 3.00 7.60 -19.51
N VAL A 107 3.57 8.58 -18.79
CA VAL A 107 4.56 9.52 -19.32
C VAL A 107 5.76 8.76 -19.88
N GLY A 108 6.29 7.79 -19.15
CA GLY A 108 7.43 7.01 -19.63
C GLY A 108 7.10 6.17 -20.87
N MET A 109 5.91 5.57 -20.94
CA MET A 109 5.45 4.89 -22.16
C MET A 109 5.33 5.85 -23.34
N CYS A 110 4.77 7.05 -23.13
CA CYS A 110 4.64 8.07 -24.16
C CYS A 110 6.00 8.66 -24.62
N ARG A 111 6.98 8.73 -23.72
CA ARG A 111 8.37 9.07 -24.09
C ARG A 111 9.03 7.95 -24.90
N LEU A 112 8.77 6.68 -24.54
CA LEU A 112 9.34 5.51 -25.23
C LEU A 112 8.75 5.27 -26.62
N ALA A 113 7.43 5.38 -26.75
CA ALA A 113 6.69 5.10 -27.97
C ALA A 113 5.54 6.11 -28.13
N PRO A 114 5.82 7.31 -28.68
CA PRO A 114 4.80 8.32 -28.93
C PRO A 114 3.66 7.78 -29.80
N SER A 115 2.42 8.08 -29.43
CA SER A 115 1.21 7.77 -30.19
C SER A 115 0.21 8.93 -30.08
N ASP A 116 -0.86 8.90 -30.88
CA ASP A 116 -1.95 9.89 -30.80
C ASP A 116 -2.73 9.82 -29.46
N GLU A 117 -2.56 8.74 -28.70
CA GLU A 117 -3.15 8.56 -27.37
C GLU A 117 -2.36 9.32 -26.29
N CYS A 118 -1.14 9.75 -26.59
CA CYS A 118 -0.32 10.55 -25.69
C CYS A 118 -0.79 12.00 -25.68
N GLU A 119 -1.42 12.41 -24.58
CA GLU A 119 -1.94 13.76 -24.43
C GLU A 119 -0.82 14.82 -24.63
N PRO A 120 -1.05 15.85 -25.48
CA PRO A 120 -0.13 16.95 -25.63
C PRO A 120 0.15 17.65 -24.29
N GLY A 121 1.45 17.86 -23.98
CA GLY A 121 1.85 18.50 -22.73
C GLY A 121 1.81 17.62 -21.48
N LEU A 122 1.49 16.32 -21.62
CA LEU A 122 1.52 15.37 -20.50
C LEU A 122 2.88 15.35 -19.80
N ALA A 123 3.97 15.27 -20.57
CA ALA A 123 5.32 15.23 -20.02
C ALA A 123 5.69 16.51 -19.24
N SER A 124 5.37 17.69 -19.78
CA SER A 124 5.70 18.96 -19.11
C SER A 124 4.86 19.18 -17.86
N ARG A 125 3.57 18.80 -17.88
CA ARG A 125 2.72 18.81 -16.70
C ARG A 125 3.22 17.84 -15.64
N PHE A 126 3.60 16.62 -16.03
CA PHE A 126 4.20 15.64 -15.13
C PHE A 126 5.46 16.19 -14.45
N ASP A 127 6.40 16.75 -15.21
CA ASP A 127 7.64 17.31 -14.64
C ASP A 127 7.34 18.45 -13.64
N ALA A 128 6.36 19.31 -13.96
CA ALA A 128 5.90 20.36 -13.04
C ALA A 128 5.22 19.81 -11.77
N ASN A 129 4.50 18.70 -11.88
CA ASN A 129 3.86 18.01 -10.75
C ASN A 129 4.91 17.38 -9.83
N VAL A 130 5.91 16.70 -10.39
CA VAL A 130 7.05 16.13 -9.65
C VAL A 130 7.76 17.23 -8.87
N GLN A 131 8.06 18.35 -9.53
CA GLN A 131 8.75 19.48 -8.91
C GLN A 131 7.94 20.07 -7.75
N ARG A 132 6.65 20.34 -7.94
CA ARG A 132 5.78 20.85 -6.87
C ARG A 132 5.62 19.84 -5.72
N CYS A 133 5.60 18.55 -6.01
CA CYS A 133 5.57 17.53 -4.97
C CYS A 133 6.87 17.52 -4.13
N ARG A 134 8.04 17.66 -4.77
CA ARG A 134 9.34 17.82 -4.08
C ARG A 134 9.37 19.04 -3.18
N GLU A 135 8.84 20.17 -3.64
CA GLU A 135 8.75 21.39 -2.84
C GLU A 135 7.87 21.24 -1.60
N LEU A 136 6.80 20.45 -1.69
CA LEU A 136 5.95 20.13 -0.53
C LEU A 136 6.64 19.17 0.43
N ALA A 137 7.31 18.14 -0.08
CA ALA A 137 8.07 17.19 0.72
C ALA A 137 9.21 17.88 1.49
N ALA A 138 9.87 18.87 0.89
CA ALA A 138 10.94 19.63 1.53
C ALA A 138 10.47 20.56 2.67
N LYS A 139 9.16 20.79 2.82
CA LYS A 139 8.56 21.61 3.89
C LYS A 139 8.10 20.78 5.09
N LYS A 140 8.29 19.47 5.05
CA LYS A 140 7.93 18.50 6.09
C LYS A 140 9.17 18.04 6.82
#